data_AF-A0A1M3Q5T3-F1
#
_entry.id   AF-A0A1M3Q5T3-F1
#
_cell.length_a   1.000
_cell.length_b   1.000
_cell.length_c   1.000
_cell.angle_alpha   90.00
_cell.angle_beta   90.00
_cell.angle_gamma   90.00
#
_symmetry.space_group_name_H-M   'P 1'
#
loop_
_entity.id
_entity.type
_entity.pdbx_description
1 polymer ?
#
loop_
_entity_poly.entity_id
_entity_poly.type
_entity_poly.pdbx_seq_one_letter_code
_entity_poly.pdbx_strand_id
1 'polypeptide(L)'
;MSEQEHQHRPSYYGDNDNRERIEQARIDLALLFMTDLHVGASPFYKQKGKRTSLDLAYEIDGAIHRRSYLSPLSWRAIMLFALSEDKTVTVHEMDRPGRYRQLFPRTLLRRLHWHARPNADFPPVARLYDPKGQSVMLLTRSRFCGHAVDALHNLADGTPVFQPLWISDIMALRPMLGIELVRDETFTAAFPIGTYIKAAAKTGRIVDAPELSGLDLAGTTPLLSSPMPAPVVSRIFDQQCREHPQMERLRGRTIYEDYSFQVCAEKVL
;
A
#
# COMPACT_ATOMS: atom_id res chain seq x y z
N MET A 1 -30.66 29.30 -44.44
CA MET A 1 -29.54 29.93 -43.71
C MET A 1 -29.75 29.62 -42.26
N SER A 2 -28.95 28.70 -41.73
CA SER A 2 -29.05 28.18 -40.37
C SER A 2 -27.90 28.77 -39.57
N GLU A 3 -28.19 29.57 -38.56
CA GLU A 3 -27.20 30.01 -37.58
C GLU A 3 -27.39 29.16 -36.32
N GLN A 4 -26.30 28.46 -35.97
CA GLN A 4 -26.14 27.69 -34.75
C GLN A 4 -25.68 28.64 -33.64
N GLU A 5 -26.45 28.75 -32.56
CA GLU A 5 -25.94 29.25 -31.29
C GLU A 5 -25.48 28.08 -30.41
N HIS A 6 -24.17 27.88 -30.36
CA HIS A 6 -23.49 27.08 -29.35
C HIS A 6 -23.53 27.82 -28.01
N GLN A 7 -24.45 27.43 -27.12
CA GLN A 7 -24.33 27.75 -25.70
C GLN A 7 -23.32 26.82 -25.04
N HIS A 8 -22.09 27.32 -24.95
CA HIS A 8 -21.02 26.80 -24.10
C HIS A 8 -21.44 26.97 -22.63
N ARG A 9 -21.83 25.88 -21.95
CA ARG A 9 -21.87 25.86 -20.48
C ARG A 9 -20.46 25.61 -19.95
N PRO A 10 -19.92 26.46 -19.04
CA PRO A 10 -18.66 26.16 -18.38
C PRO A 10 -18.86 24.98 -17.41
N SER A 11 -18.04 23.95 -17.59
CA SER A 11 -17.92 22.80 -16.68
C SER A 11 -17.26 23.26 -15.36
N TYR A 12 -18.07 23.55 -14.35
CA TYR A 12 -17.62 23.86 -12.98
C TYR A 12 -17.36 22.58 -12.15
N TYR A 13 -16.63 21.61 -12.70
CA TYR A 13 -16.33 20.33 -12.01
C TYR A 13 -14.84 19.91 -12.00
N GLY A 14 -13.91 20.77 -12.44
CA GLY A 14 -12.51 20.35 -12.71
C GLY A 14 -11.45 20.61 -11.63
N ASP A 15 -11.67 21.54 -10.69
CA ASP A 15 -10.56 22.08 -9.87
C ASP A 15 -10.44 21.43 -8.48
N ASN A 16 -11.58 21.14 -7.83
CA ASN A 16 -11.57 20.57 -6.47
C ASN A 16 -11.10 19.10 -6.45
N ASP A 17 -11.50 18.31 -7.45
CA ASP A 17 -11.13 16.88 -7.57
C ASP A 17 -9.62 16.70 -7.81
N ASN A 18 -9.02 17.58 -8.63
CA ASN A 18 -7.57 17.59 -8.84
C ASN A 18 -6.81 17.97 -7.56
N ARG A 19 -7.29 18.97 -6.81
CA ARG A 19 -6.66 19.38 -5.55
C ARG A 19 -6.71 18.27 -4.50
N GLU A 20 -7.87 17.64 -4.33
CA GLU A 20 -8.05 16.51 -3.41
C GLU A 20 -7.14 15.33 -3.80
N ARG A 21 -7.04 15.03 -5.10
CA ARG A 21 -6.15 13.99 -5.61
C ARG A 21 -4.67 14.28 -5.35
N ILE A 22 -4.23 15.52 -5.56
CA ILE A 22 -2.84 15.95 -5.29
C ILE A 22 -2.53 15.85 -3.79
N GLU A 23 -3.44 16.32 -2.93
CA GLU A 23 -3.26 16.20 -1.48
C GLU A 23 -3.22 14.73 -1.03
N GLN A 24 -4.11 13.89 -1.55
CA GLN A 24 -4.10 12.46 -1.23
C GLN A 24 -2.81 11.76 -1.71
N ALA A 25 -2.33 12.08 -2.91
CA ALA A 25 -1.06 11.56 -3.42
C ALA A 25 0.12 11.96 -2.53
N ARG A 26 0.11 13.19 -1.99
CA ARG A 26 1.12 13.68 -1.04
C ARG A 26 1.03 12.96 0.30
N ILE A 27 -0.17 12.73 0.83
CA ILE A 27 -0.39 11.93 2.04
C ILE A 27 0.15 10.51 1.85
N ASP A 28 -0.22 9.88 0.73
CA ASP A 28 0.22 8.51 0.43
C ASP A 28 1.74 8.42 0.31
N LEU A 29 2.39 9.40 -0.33
CA LEU A 29 3.86 9.45 -0.36
C LEU A 29 4.47 9.63 1.01
N ALA A 30 3.96 10.56 1.82
CA ALA A 30 4.49 10.77 3.16
C ALA A 30 4.46 9.47 3.96
N LEU A 31 3.33 8.75 3.93
CA LEU A 31 3.18 7.45 4.55
C LEU A 31 4.19 6.43 4.00
N LEU A 32 4.35 6.33 2.68
CA LEU A 32 5.28 5.41 2.02
C LEU A 32 6.77 5.72 2.23
N PHE A 33 7.11 6.97 2.56
CA PHE A 33 8.47 7.40 2.91
C PHE A 33 8.73 7.43 4.41
N MET A 34 7.69 7.25 5.23
CA MET A 34 7.81 7.04 6.66
C MET A 34 7.70 5.56 7.03
N THR A 35 7.64 4.63 6.06
CA THR A 35 7.60 3.20 6.34
C THR A 35 8.65 2.43 5.54
N ASP A 36 9.12 1.35 6.14
CA ASP A 36 10.09 0.45 5.55
C ASP A 36 9.62 -1.00 5.75
N LEU A 37 9.56 -1.75 4.65
CA LEU A 37 9.18 -3.14 4.73
C LEU A 37 10.28 -3.88 5.48
N HIS A 38 9.94 -4.51 6.60
CA HIS A 38 10.84 -5.41 7.31
C HIS A 38 10.49 -6.85 6.97
N VAL A 39 11.53 -7.67 6.84
CA VAL A 39 11.40 -9.13 6.73
C VAL A 39 12.27 -9.76 7.82
N GLY A 40 11.69 -10.53 8.74
CA GLY A 40 12.39 -10.84 9.99
C GLY A 40 12.73 -9.56 10.78
N ALA A 41 13.88 -9.55 11.43
CA ALA A 41 14.37 -8.43 12.24
C ALA A 41 15.06 -7.29 11.45
N SER A 42 15.08 -7.34 10.12
CA SER A 42 15.86 -6.40 9.29
C SER A 42 15.04 -5.71 8.20
N PRO A 43 15.33 -4.42 7.91
CA PRO A 43 14.76 -3.74 6.75
C PRO A 43 15.05 -4.48 5.45
N PHE A 44 14.05 -4.57 4.57
CA PHE A 44 14.13 -5.34 3.32
C PHE A 44 15.29 -4.91 2.44
N TYR A 45 15.51 -3.60 2.28
CA TYR A 45 16.60 -3.08 1.44
C TYR A 45 18.01 -3.47 1.93
N LYS A 46 18.18 -3.85 3.21
CA LYS A 46 19.47 -4.29 3.77
C LYS A 46 19.73 -5.78 3.60
N GLN A 47 18.72 -6.55 3.18
CA GLN A 47 18.83 -7.99 3.14
C GLN A 47 19.69 -8.45 1.96
N LYS A 48 20.68 -9.28 2.27
CA LYS A 48 21.59 -9.85 1.28
C LYS A 48 21.07 -11.24 0.87
N GLY A 49 19.94 -11.28 0.16
CA GLY A 49 19.43 -12.53 -0.41
C GLY A 49 20.19 -12.95 -1.68
N LYS A 50 19.81 -14.09 -2.28
CA LYS A 50 20.35 -14.56 -3.57
C LYS A 50 20.07 -13.48 -4.61
N ARG A 51 21.11 -12.72 -4.95
CA ARG A 51 21.08 -11.48 -5.75
C ARG A 51 20.45 -11.69 -7.13
N THR A 52 19.12 -11.61 -7.23
CA THR A 52 18.46 -11.38 -8.52
C THR A 52 17.73 -10.04 -8.48
N SER A 53 17.68 -9.38 -9.62
CA SER A 53 17.03 -8.08 -9.77
C SER A 53 15.51 -8.22 -9.79
N LEU A 54 14.82 -7.17 -9.37
CA LEU A 54 13.44 -6.96 -9.78
C LEU A 54 13.46 -6.38 -11.19
N ASP A 55 12.92 -7.10 -12.16
CA ASP A 55 12.76 -6.63 -13.54
C ASP A 55 11.41 -5.93 -13.70
N LEU A 56 11.38 -4.76 -14.34
CA LEU A 56 10.16 -3.99 -14.58
C LEU A 56 10.07 -3.57 -16.03
N ALA A 57 8.84 -3.59 -16.55
CA ALA A 57 8.45 -2.83 -17.72
C ALA A 57 7.35 -1.83 -17.30
N TYR A 58 7.61 -0.56 -17.52
CA TYR A 58 6.73 0.53 -17.14
C TYR A 58 6.78 1.62 -18.19
N GLU A 59 5.81 2.52 -18.15
CA GLU A 59 5.66 3.62 -19.07
C GLU A 59 5.60 4.92 -18.28
N ILE A 60 6.34 5.94 -18.74
CA ILE A 60 6.27 7.30 -18.23
C ILE A 60 5.90 8.22 -19.39
N ASP A 61 4.73 8.86 -19.32
CA ASP A 61 4.20 9.76 -20.36
C ASP A 61 4.30 9.19 -21.78
N GLY A 62 3.89 7.93 -21.97
CA GLY A 62 3.94 7.25 -23.27
C GLY A 62 5.29 6.60 -23.61
N ALA A 63 6.37 6.93 -22.91
CA ALA A 63 7.68 6.33 -23.14
C ALA A 63 7.83 5.02 -22.35
N ILE A 64 8.02 3.91 -23.07
CA ILE A 64 8.21 2.58 -22.46
C ILE A 64 9.66 2.42 -21.99
N HIS A 65 9.81 1.99 -20.75
CA HIS A 65 11.09 1.66 -20.11
C HIS A 65 11.11 0.21 -19.67
N ARG A 66 12.27 -0.43 -19.84
CA ARG A 66 12.59 -1.75 -19.27
C ARG A 66 13.88 -1.66 -18.48
N ARG A 67 13.83 -2.04 -17.20
CA ARG A 67 14.92 -1.89 -16.23
C ARG A 67 14.94 -3.03 -15.24
N SER A 68 16.11 -3.28 -14.68
CA SER A 68 16.36 -4.27 -13.64
C SER A 68 16.95 -3.56 -12.43
N TYR A 69 16.33 -3.68 -11.26
CA TYR A 69 16.80 -3.04 -10.03
C TYR A 69 17.33 -4.06 -9.04
N LEU A 70 18.50 -3.75 -8.48
CA LEU A 70 19.14 -4.54 -7.42
C LEU A 70 18.68 -4.14 -6.02
N SER A 71 17.88 -3.07 -5.92
CA SER A 71 17.37 -2.56 -4.65
C SER A 71 15.89 -2.21 -4.78
N PRO A 72 15.06 -2.57 -3.79
CA PRO A 72 13.65 -2.15 -3.77
C PRO A 72 13.51 -0.62 -3.70
N LEU A 73 14.51 0.09 -3.17
CA LEU A 73 14.50 1.56 -3.09
C LEU A 73 14.59 2.24 -4.46
N SER A 74 15.12 1.56 -5.50
CA SER A 74 15.27 2.17 -6.83
C SER A 74 13.92 2.54 -7.46
N TRP A 75 12.87 1.74 -7.24
CA TRP A 75 11.54 2.07 -7.73
C TRP A 75 10.96 3.30 -7.02
N ARG A 76 11.16 3.41 -5.70
CA ARG A 76 10.70 4.57 -4.93
C ARG A 76 11.29 5.88 -5.48
N ALA A 77 12.58 5.88 -5.84
CA ALA A 77 13.22 7.03 -6.45
C ALA A 77 12.59 7.42 -7.81
N ILE A 78 12.26 6.45 -8.66
CA ILE A 78 11.60 6.71 -9.95
C ILE A 78 10.21 7.32 -9.75
N MET A 79 9.45 6.81 -8.79
CA MET A 79 8.14 7.34 -8.46
C MET A 79 8.21 8.77 -7.92
N LEU A 80 9.26 9.10 -7.15
CA LEU A 80 9.53 10.48 -6.72
C LEU A 80 9.77 11.41 -7.91
N PHE A 81 10.70 11.04 -8.81
CA PHE A 81 10.99 11.86 -9.99
C PHE A 81 9.77 12.06 -10.86
N ALA A 82 9.00 10.98 -11.09
CA ALA A 82 7.78 11.07 -11.88
C ALA A 82 6.77 12.03 -11.23
N LEU A 83 6.57 11.97 -9.91
CA LEU A 83 5.64 12.89 -9.24
C LEU A 83 6.13 14.34 -9.28
N SER A 84 7.41 14.59 -8.99
CA SER A 84 7.95 15.96 -8.98
C SER A 84 7.82 16.66 -10.32
N GLU A 85 7.76 15.89 -11.41
CA GLU A 85 7.61 16.38 -12.77
C GLU A 85 6.18 16.20 -13.33
N ASP A 86 5.19 15.89 -12.47
CA ASP A 86 3.78 15.65 -12.82
C ASP A 86 3.58 14.61 -13.93
N LYS A 87 4.43 13.58 -13.95
CA LYS A 87 4.41 12.52 -14.95
C LYS A 87 3.49 11.39 -14.56
N THR A 88 2.85 10.83 -15.59
CA THR A 88 2.02 9.64 -15.45
C THR A 88 2.86 8.38 -15.52
N VAL A 89 2.74 7.49 -14.53
CA VAL A 89 3.46 6.20 -14.50
C VAL A 89 2.48 5.05 -14.58
N THR A 90 2.66 4.17 -15.57
CA THR A 90 1.90 2.92 -15.70
C THR A 90 2.84 1.72 -15.64
N VAL A 91 2.55 0.76 -14.76
CA VAL A 91 3.30 -0.49 -14.67
C VAL A 91 2.64 -1.54 -15.58
N HIS A 92 3.44 -2.12 -16.47
CA HIS A 92 3.02 -3.17 -17.39
C HIS A 92 3.40 -4.56 -16.86
N GLU A 93 4.64 -4.72 -16.41
CA GLU A 93 5.18 -5.95 -15.86
C GLU A 93 6.11 -5.66 -14.68
N MET A 94 6.15 -6.59 -13.72
CA MET A 94 7.09 -6.61 -12.61
C MET A 94 7.50 -8.06 -12.33
N ASP A 95 8.76 -8.26 -11.98
CA ASP A 95 9.40 -9.52 -11.64
C ASP A 95 9.62 -10.48 -12.83
N ARG A 96 8.58 -11.15 -13.32
CA ARG A 96 8.66 -12.04 -14.50
C ARG A 96 7.39 -11.89 -15.34
N PRO A 97 7.43 -12.20 -16.65
CA PRO A 97 6.27 -12.01 -17.53
C PRO A 97 4.97 -12.60 -16.96
N GLY A 98 3.90 -11.80 -16.95
CA GLY A 98 2.57 -12.17 -16.47
C GLY A 98 2.40 -12.18 -14.96
N ARG A 99 3.48 -12.12 -14.19
CA ARG A 99 3.44 -12.29 -12.73
C ARG A 99 2.72 -11.16 -12.02
N TYR A 100 2.97 -9.92 -12.45
CA TYR A 100 2.29 -8.75 -11.91
C TYR A 100 0.78 -8.87 -12.08
N ARG A 101 0.31 -9.29 -13.26
CA ARG A 101 -1.12 -9.47 -13.54
C ARG A 101 -1.74 -10.68 -12.84
N GLN A 102 -0.95 -11.71 -12.55
CA GLN A 102 -1.39 -12.85 -11.76
C GLN A 102 -1.63 -12.45 -10.29
N LEU A 103 -0.72 -11.67 -9.69
CA LEU A 103 -0.83 -11.27 -8.29
C LEU A 103 -1.78 -10.07 -8.09
N PHE A 104 -1.75 -9.12 -9.03
CA PHE A 104 -2.55 -7.90 -9.05
C PHE A 104 -3.37 -7.80 -10.35
N PRO A 105 -4.36 -8.68 -10.55
CA PRO A 105 -5.23 -8.59 -11.71
C PRO A 105 -6.03 -7.28 -11.70
N ARG A 106 -6.45 -6.81 -12.88
CA ARG A 106 -7.18 -5.53 -13.02
C ARG A 106 -8.43 -5.47 -12.13
N THR A 107 -9.11 -6.59 -11.93
CA THR A 107 -10.28 -6.70 -11.04
C THR A 107 -9.92 -6.45 -9.57
N LEU A 108 -8.79 -6.99 -9.10
CA LEU A 108 -8.26 -6.73 -7.77
C LEU A 108 -7.86 -5.26 -7.59
N LEU A 109 -7.10 -4.70 -8.54
CA LEU A 109 -6.69 -3.30 -8.50
C LEU A 109 -7.88 -2.33 -8.46
N ARG A 110 -8.95 -2.61 -9.22
CA ARG A 110 -10.18 -1.83 -9.19
C ARG A 110 -10.88 -1.88 -7.83
N ARG A 111 -10.94 -3.06 -7.20
CA ARG A 111 -11.52 -3.21 -5.85
C ARG A 111 -10.68 -2.49 -4.79
N LEU A 112 -9.36 -2.63 -4.84
CA LEU A 112 -8.44 -1.88 -3.96
C LEU A 112 -8.60 -0.36 -4.14
N HIS A 113 -8.77 0.11 -5.38
CA HIS A 113 -9.03 1.52 -5.67
C HIS A 113 -10.37 1.99 -5.11
N TRP A 114 -11.43 1.18 -5.23
CA TRP A 114 -12.72 1.47 -4.59
C TRP A 114 -12.59 1.62 -3.06
N HIS A 115 -11.73 0.80 -2.43
CA HIS A 115 -11.44 0.86 -1.00
C HIS A 115 -10.56 2.06 -0.61
N ALA A 116 -10.03 2.85 -1.56
CA ALA A 116 -9.27 4.07 -1.28
C ALA A 116 -10.12 5.25 -0.81
N ARG A 117 -11.45 5.08 -0.73
CA ARG A 117 -12.35 6.07 -0.13
C ARG A 117 -11.94 6.34 1.33
N PRO A 118 -11.91 7.61 1.75
CA PRO A 118 -11.47 7.98 3.09
C PRO A 118 -12.45 7.49 4.17
N ASN A 119 -11.96 7.39 5.41
CA ASN A 119 -12.76 7.18 6.62
C ASN A 119 -13.71 5.97 6.53
N ALA A 120 -13.17 4.82 6.11
CA ALA A 120 -13.95 3.60 5.99
C ALA A 120 -13.12 2.38 6.43
N ASP A 121 -13.72 1.55 7.29
CA ASP A 121 -13.17 0.27 7.71
C ASP A 121 -13.66 -0.82 6.75
N PHE A 122 -12.95 -0.98 5.63
CA PHE A 122 -13.31 -1.95 4.61
C PHE A 122 -12.78 -3.35 4.92
N PRO A 123 -13.49 -4.42 4.50
CA PRO A 123 -12.93 -5.77 4.53
C PRO A 123 -11.71 -5.88 3.62
N PRO A 124 -10.72 -6.74 3.94
CA PRO A 124 -9.63 -7.05 3.02
C PRO A 124 -10.14 -7.52 1.65
N VAL A 125 -9.47 -7.09 0.59
CA VAL A 125 -9.83 -7.40 -0.80
C VAL A 125 -9.18 -8.70 -1.26
N ALA A 126 -7.98 -8.98 -0.78
CA ALA A 126 -7.22 -10.17 -1.13
C ALA A 126 -6.34 -10.64 0.03
N ARG A 127 -6.05 -11.94 0.03
CA ARG A 127 -5.02 -12.57 0.85
C ARG A 127 -3.92 -13.09 -0.05
N LEU A 128 -2.69 -12.77 0.29
CA LEU A 128 -1.49 -13.35 -0.29
C LEU A 128 -0.82 -14.23 0.76
N TYR A 129 -0.24 -15.36 0.36
CA TYR A 129 0.52 -16.23 1.25
C TYR A 129 1.73 -16.83 0.54
N ASP A 130 2.77 -17.18 1.30
CA ASP A 130 3.91 -17.94 0.79
C ASP A 130 3.64 -19.45 0.95
N PRO A 131 3.48 -20.23 -0.13
CA PRO A 131 3.24 -21.68 -0.05
C PRO A 131 4.37 -22.46 0.63
N LYS A 132 5.59 -21.90 0.67
CA LYS A 132 6.78 -22.54 1.26
C LYS A 132 7.10 -22.00 2.65
N GLY A 133 6.35 -21.01 3.12
CA GLY A 133 6.61 -20.29 4.34
C GLY A 133 5.36 -20.13 5.20
N GLN A 134 5.45 -19.25 6.19
CA GLN A 134 4.33 -18.87 7.05
C GLN A 134 3.89 -17.42 6.80
N SER A 135 4.43 -16.79 5.75
CA SER A 135 4.14 -15.41 5.42
C SER A 135 2.73 -15.28 4.85
N VAL A 136 1.95 -14.37 5.42
CA VAL A 136 0.58 -14.02 5.03
C VAL A 136 0.46 -12.51 4.98
N MET A 137 -0.31 -12.02 4.01
CA MET A 137 -0.58 -10.61 3.81
C MET A 137 -2.04 -10.41 3.38
N LEU A 138 -2.77 -9.55 4.09
CA LEU A 138 -4.10 -9.10 3.72
C LEU A 138 -4.00 -7.70 3.10
N LEU A 139 -4.53 -7.53 1.89
CA LEU A 139 -4.53 -6.28 1.15
C LEU A 139 -5.89 -5.59 1.28
N THR A 140 -5.93 -4.33 1.68
CA THR A 140 -7.21 -3.66 1.98
C THR A 140 -7.52 -2.50 1.05
N ARG A 141 -6.54 -1.64 0.78
CA ARG A 141 -6.76 -0.36 0.10
C ARG A 141 -5.63 -0.08 -0.89
N SER A 142 -5.97 0.54 -2.02
CA SER A 142 -4.97 1.10 -2.94
C SER A 142 -4.44 2.44 -2.42
N ARG A 143 -3.16 2.68 -2.63
CA ARG A 143 -2.45 3.93 -2.36
C ARG A 143 -1.74 4.41 -3.61
N PHE A 144 -1.46 5.70 -3.67
CA PHE A 144 -0.58 6.35 -4.63
C PHE A 144 -0.83 5.90 -6.08
N CYS A 145 -2.02 6.19 -6.59
CA CYS A 145 -2.45 5.86 -7.96
C CYS A 145 -2.35 4.37 -8.33
N GLY A 146 -2.43 3.46 -7.35
CA GLY A 146 -2.36 2.02 -7.60
C GLY A 146 -0.96 1.43 -7.58
N HIS A 147 0.06 2.21 -7.21
CA HIS A 147 1.45 1.75 -7.08
C HIS A 147 1.78 1.20 -5.69
N ALA A 148 0.88 1.40 -4.73
CA ALA A 148 1.02 0.95 -3.36
C ALA A 148 -0.32 0.46 -2.79
N VAL A 149 -0.26 -0.21 -1.64
CA VAL A 149 -1.42 -0.78 -0.95
C VAL A 149 -1.25 -0.72 0.56
N ASP A 150 -2.36 -0.62 1.29
CA ASP A 150 -2.35 -0.91 2.74
C ASP A 150 -2.41 -2.42 2.95
N ALA A 151 -1.53 -2.92 3.83
CA ALA A 151 -1.36 -4.33 4.06
C ALA A 151 -1.22 -4.68 5.55
N LEU A 152 -1.98 -5.67 6.02
CA LEU A 152 -1.71 -6.37 7.28
C LEU A 152 -0.90 -7.61 6.96
N HIS A 153 0.33 -7.71 7.45
CA HIS A 153 1.25 -8.80 7.11
C HIS A 153 2.09 -9.26 8.30
N ASN A 154 2.64 -10.47 8.27
CA ASN A 154 3.49 -11.03 9.32
C ASN A 154 4.96 -11.25 8.88
N LEU A 155 5.40 -10.51 7.85
CA LEU A 155 6.78 -10.60 7.36
C LEU A 155 7.84 -10.16 8.39
N ALA A 156 7.49 -9.26 9.34
CA ALA A 156 8.42 -8.70 10.32
C ALA A 156 8.54 -9.61 11.55
N ASP A 157 9.57 -10.46 11.59
CA ASP A 157 9.86 -11.39 12.69
C ASP A 157 8.63 -12.19 13.19
N GLY A 158 7.72 -12.53 12.26
CA GLY A 158 6.46 -13.21 12.55
C GLY A 158 5.39 -12.34 13.23
N THR A 159 5.71 -11.13 13.66
CA THR A 159 4.77 -10.19 14.30
C THR A 159 3.91 -9.49 13.25
N PRO A 160 2.58 -9.42 13.43
CA PRO A 160 1.69 -8.69 12.53
C PRO A 160 1.99 -7.18 12.52
N VAL A 161 2.10 -6.63 11.32
CA VAL A 161 2.28 -5.20 11.07
C VAL A 161 1.21 -4.75 10.08
N PHE A 162 0.57 -3.61 10.36
CA PHE A 162 -0.33 -2.95 9.43
C PHE A 162 0.31 -1.66 8.94
N GLN A 163 0.67 -1.60 7.65
CA GLN A 163 1.39 -0.48 7.06
C GLN A 163 1.11 -0.34 5.55
N PRO A 164 1.40 0.83 4.94
CA PRO A 164 1.39 0.98 3.50
C PRO A 164 2.66 0.39 2.90
N LEU A 165 2.51 -0.36 1.83
CA LEU A 165 3.59 -1.02 1.10
C LEU A 165 3.54 -0.66 -0.37
N TRP A 166 4.71 -0.42 -0.96
CA TRP A 166 4.84 -0.37 -2.40
C TRP A 166 4.56 -1.75 -2.99
N ILE A 167 3.80 -1.80 -4.10
CA ILE A 167 3.60 -3.06 -4.80
C ILE A 167 4.94 -3.60 -5.32
N SER A 168 5.87 -2.73 -5.72
CA SER A 168 7.23 -3.13 -6.10
C SER A 168 7.96 -3.88 -4.99
N ASP A 169 7.77 -3.49 -3.72
CA ASP A 169 8.43 -4.14 -2.58
C ASP A 169 7.86 -5.55 -2.38
N ILE A 170 6.53 -5.71 -2.49
CA ILE A 170 5.85 -7.01 -2.46
C ILE A 170 6.36 -7.90 -3.60
N MET A 171 6.47 -7.35 -4.82
CA MET A 171 6.94 -8.10 -6.00
C MET A 171 8.42 -8.49 -5.90
N ALA A 172 9.25 -7.67 -5.24
CA ALA A 172 10.67 -7.91 -5.07
C ALA A 172 11.00 -9.01 -4.05
N LEU A 173 10.05 -9.39 -3.17
CA LEU A 173 10.24 -10.46 -2.19
C LEU A 173 10.70 -11.78 -2.84
N ARG A 174 10.12 -12.16 -3.99
CA ARG A 174 10.48 -13.40 -4.69
C ARG A 174 11.90 -13.35 -5.28
N PRO A 175 12.24 -12.42 -6.18
CA PRO A 175 13.58 -12.41 -6.77
C PRO A 175 14.68 -12.11 -5.73
N MET A 176 14.41 -11.26 -4.74
CA MET A 176 15.47 -10.84 -3.81
C MET A 176 15.62 -11.77 -2.61
N LEU A 177 14.53 -12.34 -2.08
CA LEU A 177 14.56 -13.17 -0.86
C LEU A 177 14.06 -14.59 -1.05
N GLY A 178 13.50 -14.92 -2.22
CA GLY A 178 12.89 -16.23 -2.47
C GLY A 178 11.52 -16.43 -1.83
N ILE A 179 10.91 -15.40 -1.24
CA ILE A 179 9.58 -15.46 -0.65
C ILE A 179 8.54 -15.34 -1.77
N GLU A 180 7.82 -16.42 -2.03
CA GLU A 180 6.91 -16.52 -3.19
C GLU A 180 5.46 -16.32 -2.77
N LEU A 181 5.02 -15.05 -2.68
CA LEU A 181 3.62 -14.76 -2.35
C LEU A 181 2.67 -15.10 -3.50
N VAL A 182 1.74 -16.02 -3.30
CA VAL A 182 0.66 -16.32 -4.25
C VAL A 182 -0.68 -15.79 -3.74
N ARG A 183 -1.64 -15.57 -4.64
CA ARG A 183 -2.97 -15.13 -4.26
C ARG A 183 -3.79 -16.32 -3.80
N ASP A 184 -4.47 -16.17 -2.68
CA ASP A 184 -5.48 -17.12 -2.22
C ASP A 184 -6.78 -16.86 -2.97
N GLU A 185 -7.09 -17.70 -3.95
CA GLU A 185 -8.32 -17.61 -4.77
C GLU A 185 -9.58 -17.95 -3.95
N THR A 186 -9.42 -18.65 -2.83
CA THR A 186 -10.54 -19.09 -1.97
C THR A 186 -10.86 -18.09 -0.87
N PHE A 187 -9.97 -17.12 -0.65
CA PHE A 187 -10.14 -16.12 0.39
C PHE A 187 -11.36 -15.23 0.13
N THR A 188 -12.27 -15.22 1.10
CA THR A 188 -13.39 -14.28 1.19
C THR A 188 -13.33 -13.62 2.56
N ALA A 189 -13.12 -12.30 2.58
CA ALA A 189 -13.11 -11.56 3.83
C ALA A 189 -14.52 -11.52 4.43
N ALA A 190 -14.65 -11.96 5.69
CA ALA A 190 -15.91 -11.97 6.42
C ALA A 190 -16.10 -10.73 7.31
N PHE A 191 -15.01 -10.01 7.61
CA PHE A 191 -15.00 -8.89 8.56
C PHE A 191 -14.24 -7.67 8.00
N PRO A 192 -14.46 -6.46 8.57
CA PRO A 192 -13.62 -5.29 8.30
C PRO A 192 -12.15 -5.48 8.72
N ILE A 193 -11.22 -4.76 8.09
CA ILE A 193 -9.78 -4.83 8.41
C ILE A 193 -9.51 -4.54 9.90
N GLY A 194 -10.29 -3.65 10.53
CA GLY A 194 -10.19 -3.36 11.96
C GLY A 194 -10.34 -4.60 12.84
N THR A 195 -11.24 -5.52 12.47
CA THR A 195 -11.43 -6.79 13.18
C THR A 195 -10.21 -7.71 13.05
N TYR A 196 -9.62 -7.79 11.84
CA TYR A 196 -8.38 -8.56 11.63
C TYR A 196 -7.21 -7.97 12.42
N ILE A 197 -7.10 -6.64 12.51
CA ILE A 197 -6.08 -5.94 13.29
C ILE A 197 -6.23 -6.26 14.78
N LYS A 198 -7.46 -6.17 15.34
CA LYS A 198 -7.73 -6.54 16.75
C LYS A 198 -7.34 -7.98 17.03
N ALA A 199 -7.72 -8.90 16.16
CA ALA A 199 -7.38 -10.31 16.32
C ALA A 199 -5.87 -10.56 16.22
N ALA A 200 -5.18 -9.85 15.32
CA ALA A 200 -3.74 -9.93 15.19
C ALA A 200 -3.01 -9.41 16.43
N ALA A 201 -3.49 -8.30 17.01
CA ALA A 201 -2.96 -7.80 18.27
C ALA A 201 -3.19 -8.76 19.44
N LYS A 202 -4.36 -9.41 19.48
CA LYS A 202 -4.73 -10.34 20.56
C LYS A 202 -3.98 -11.67 20.48
N THR A 203 -3.78 -12.19 19.27
CA THR A 203 -3.22 -13.55 19.06
C THR A 203 -1.74 -13.54 18.66
N GLY A 204 -1.19 -12.38 18.31
CA GLY A 204 0.16 -12.26 17.77
C GLY A 204 0.34 -12.83 16.36
N ARG A 205 -0.74 -13.17 15.64
CA ARG A 205 -0.70 -13.68 14.26
C ARG A 205 -1.92 -13.26 13.45
N ILE A 206 -1.83 -13.36 12.13
CA ILE A 206 -2.99 -13.15 11.24
C ILE A 206 -3.82 -14.43 11.25
N VAL A 207 -5.09 -14.31 11.65
CA VAL A 207 -6.06 -15.41 11.79
C VAL A 207 -7.02 -15.45 10.60
N ASP A 208 -7.55 -16.63 10.29
CA ASP A 208 -8.57 -16.81 9.25
C ASP A 208 -10.01 -16.59 9.79
N ALA A 209 -10.99 -16.45 8.88
CA ALA A 209 -12.37 -16.09 9.21
C ALA A 209 -13.09 -16.99 10.24
N PRO A 210 -12.92 -18.34 10.23
CA PRO A 210 -13.56 -19.19 11.23
C PRO A 210 -13.05 -18.91 12.64
N GLU A 211 -11.75 -18.69 12.79
CA GLU A 211 -11.14 -18.37 14.08
C GLU A 211 -11.55 -16.99 14.57
N LEU A 212 -11.59 -16.00 13.67
CA LEU A 212 -12.06 -14.64 13.97
C LEU A 212 -13.43 -14.61 14.65
N SER A 213 -14.35 -15.46 14.17
CA SER A 213 -15.73 -15.51 14.67
C SER A 213 -15.81 -15.99 16.13
N GLY A 214 -14.81 -16.73 16.62
CA GLY A 214 -14.74 -17.21 17.99
C GLY A 214 -14.00 -16.29 18.96
N LEU A 215 -13.39 -15.21 18.47
CA LEU A 215 -12.62 -14.30 19.31
C LEU A 215 -13.52 -13.20 19.89
N ASP A 216 -13.41 -12.98 21.20
CA ASP A 216 -13.92 -11.75 21.81
C ASP A 216 -13.04 -10.56 21.43
N LEU A 217 -13.54 -9.75 20.49
CA LEU A 217 -12.85 -8.59 19.91
C LEU A 217 -13.52 -7.26 20.30
N ALA A 218 -14.13 -7.21 21.49
CA ALA A 218 -14.65 -5.97 22.06
C ALA A 218 -13.56 -4.90 22.26
N GLY A 219 -13.98 -3.63 22.27
CA GLY A 219 -13.09 -2.48 22.52
C GLY A 219 -12.52 -1.82 21.26
N THR A 220 -11.54 -0.95 21.45
CA THR A 220 -10.92 -0.13 20.38
C THR A 220 -9.93 -0.95 19.54
N THR A 221 -9.76 -0.56 18.27
CA THR A 221 -8.73 -1.18 17.41
C THR A 221 -7.35 -0.71 17.88
N PRO A 222 -6.45 -1.61 18.29
CA PRO A 222 -5.12 -1.23 18.74
C PRO A 222 -4.23 -0.85 17.55
N LEU A 223 -3.27 0.03 17.82
CA LEU A 223 -2.17 0.31 16.91
C LEU A 223 -1.16 -0.84 16.99
N LEU A 224 -1.04 -1.63 15.92
CA LEU A 224 0.05 -2.61 15.82
C LEU A 224 1.38 -1.86 15.70
N SER A 225 2.38 -2.34 16.45
CA SER A 225 3.74 -1.82 16.39
C SER A 225 4.28 -1.89 14.97
N SER A 226 4.63 -0.74 14.41
CA SER A 226 5.37 -0.68 13.14
C SER A 226 6.87 -0.60 13.45
N PRO A 227 7.73 -1.30 12.69
CA PRO A 227 9.17 -1.09 12.77
C PRO A 227 9.53 0.37 12.53
N MET A 228 10.52 0.87 13.25
CA MET A 228 11.05 2.21 13.03
C MET A 228 11.64 2.32 11.61
N PRO A 229 11.40 3.42 10.89
CA PRO A 229 11.95 3.59 9.54
C PRO A 229 13.47 3.59 9.60
N ALA A 230 14.11 2.96 8.63
CA ALA A 230 15.56 2.96 8.60
C ALA A 230 16.11 4.37 8.28
N PRO A 231 17.34 4.73 8.73
CA PRO A 231 17.88 6.07 8.55
C PRO A 231 17.97 6.55 7.09
N VAL A 232 18.05 5.65 6.12
CA VAL A 232 17.99 6.03 4.69
C VAL A 232 16.60 6.48 4.28
N VAL A 233 15.56 5.80 4.75
CA VAL A 233 14.16 6.11 4.46
C VAL A 233 13.78 7.43 5.13
N SER A 234 14.17 7.64 6.39
CA SER A 234 13.99 8.93 7.08
C SER A 234 14.68 10.08 6.35
N ARG A 235 15.92 9.88 5.85
CA ARG A 235 16.61 10.92 5.06
C ARG A 235 15.92 11.24 3.74
N ILE A 236 15.31 10.25 3.09
CA ILE A 236 14.51 10.49 1.88
C ILE A 236 13.31 11.36 2.24
N PHE A 237 12.58 11.03 3.30
CA PHE A 237 11.45 11.84 3.77
C PHE A 237 11.88 13.27 4.13
N ASP A 238 12.98 13.43 4.87
CA ASP A 238 13.49 14.76 5.25
C ASP A 238 13.90 15.59 4.02
N GLN A 239 14.47 14.96 2.99
CA GLN A 239 14.75 15.64 1.73
C GLN A 239 13.45 16.09 1.04
N GLN A 240 12.43 15.23 1.02
CA GLN A 240 11.12 15.59 0.47
C GLN A 240 10.45 16.73 1.25
N CYS A 241 10.60 16.79 2.58
CA CYS A 241 10.12 17.93 3.36
C CYS A 241 10.84 19.25 3.01
N ARG A 242 12.12 19.22 2.61
CA ARG A 242 12.82 20.44 2.17
C ARG A 242 12.30 20.95 0.83
N GLU A 243 12.04 20.04 -0.11
CA GLU A 243 11.50 20.35 -1.44
C GLU A 243 10.01 20.72 -1.36
N HIS A 244 9.29 20.14 -0.40
CA HIS A 244 7.85 20.28 -0.20
C HIS A 244 7.52 20.49 1.29
N PRO A 245 7.71 21.71 1.85
CA PRO A 245 7.55 22.00 3.28
C PRO A 245 6.22 21.59 3.91
N GLN A 246 5.15 21.54 3.11
CA GLN A 246 3.84 21.06 3.51
C GLN A 246 3.83 19.58 3.97
N MET A 247 4.79 18.76 3.52
CA MET A 247 4.92 17.35 3.94
C MET A 247 5.36 17.22 5.40
N GLU A 248 5.98 18.25 5.97
CA GLU A 248 6.41 18.24 7.38
C GLU A 248 5.21 18.09 8.33
N ARG A 249 4.04 18.62 7.95
CA ARG A 249 2.79 18.47 8.71
C ARG A 249 2.28 17.04 8.77
N LEU A 250 2.75 16.19 7.85
CA LEU A 250 2.39 14.77 7.79
C LEU A 250 3.36 13.91 8.61
N ARG A 251 4.40 14.49 9.23
CA ARG A 251 5.33 13.74 10.06
C ARG A 251 4.60 13.11 11.25
N GLY A 252 4.80 11.81 11.44
CA GLY A 252 4.14 11.05 12.50
C GLY A 252 2.70 10.64 12.20
N ARG A 253 2.13 11.07 11.06
CA ARG A 253 0.86 10.55 10.57
C ARG A 253 0.96 9.04 10.36
N THR A 254 -0.05 8.31 10.78
CA THR A 254 -0.14 6.86 10.59
C THR A 254 -1.27 6.49 9.63
N ILE A 255 -1.19 5.30 9.03
CA ILE A 255 -2.28 4.84 8.14
C ILE A 255 -3.62 4.70 8.87
N TYR A 256 -3.61 4.54 10.20
CA TYR A 256 -4.83 4.37 11.00
C TYR A 256 -5.72 5.61 10.99
N GLU A 257 -5.15 6.80 10.78
CA GLU A 257 -5.90 8.05 10.65
C GLU A 257 -6.77 8.10 9.38
N ASP A 258 -6.51 7.23 8.40
CA ASP A 258 -7.31 7.12 7.18
C ASP A 258 -8.47 6.11 7.30
N TYR A 259 -8.65 5.50 8.47
CA TYR A 259 -9.69 4.52 8.76
C TYR A 259 -10.61 5.02 9.87
N SER A 260 -11.91 4.80 9.68
CA SER A 260 -12.93 5.04 10.72
C SER A 260 -13.08 3.79 11.59
N PHE A 261 -12.05 3.43 12.37
CA PHE A 261 -12.18 2.31 13.30
C PHE A 261 -13.22 2.64 14.37
N GLN A 262 -14.14 1.72 14.64
CA GLN A 262 -15.13 1.91 15.69
C GLN A 262 -14.43 2.12 17.05
N VAL A 263 -14.66 3.29 17.63
CA VAL A 263 -14.39 3.57 19.04
C VAL A 263 -15.63 3.11 19.80
N CYS A 264 -15.51 2.12 20.70
CA CYS A 264 -16.59 1.86 21.64
C CYS A 264 -16.74 3.11 22.51
N ALA A 265 -17.79 3.90 22.26
CA ALA A 265 -18.30 4.80 23.28
C ALA A 265 -18.88 3.91 24.38
N GLU A 266 -18.18 3.78 25.50
CA GLU A 266 -18.80 3.31 26.74
C GLU A 266 -19.96 4.26 27.02
N LYS A 267 -21.20 3.77 26.82
CA LYS A 267 -22.36 4.41 27.41
C LYS A 267 -22.23 4.19 28.92
N VAL A 268 -21.69 5.19 29.60
CA VAL A 268 -21.86 5.33 31.06
C VAL A 268 -23.37 5.46 31.28
N LEU A 269 -23.96 4.41 31.85
CA LEU A 269 -25.33 4.42 32.39
C LEU A 269 -25.35 5.10 33.75
#